data_AF-A0A9K3P0N1-F1
#
_entry.id   AF-A0A9K3P0N1-F1
#
_cell.length_a   1.000
_cell.length_b   1.000
_cell.length_c   1.000
_cell.angle_alpha   90.00
_cell.angle_beta   90.00
_cell.angle_gamma   90.00
#
_symmetry.space_group_name_H-M   'P 1'
#
loop_
_entity.id
_entity.type
_entity.pdbx_description
1 polymer ?
#
loop_
_entity_poly.entity_id
_entity_poly.type
_entity_poly.pdbx_seq_one_letter_code
_entity_poly.pdbx_strand_id
1 'polypeptide(L)'
;MKKLMSNRESARRSRKKKQQQLDELRVQINQLKDENKVMMRKIDGVTGAFVAVNSENNVMRAQLTDLADRLRLLNNVLYVAQEVSGLVMDIPEVPDTLMEPWQLPCPVQPVTALDIDMF
;
A
#
# COMPACT_ATOMS: atom_id res chain seq x y z
N MET A 1 61.19 33.13 5.91
CA MET A 1 60.94 31.89 5.11
C MET A 1 60.10 30.83 5.82
N LYS A 2 60.33 30.49 7.10
CA LYS A 2 59.59 29.42 7.82
C LYS A 2 58.05 29.55 7.78
N LYS A 3 57.50 30.77 7.94
CA LYS A 3 56.04 31.01 7.88
C LYS A 3 55.44 30.75 6.49
N LEU A 4 56.16 31.07 5.41
CA LEU A 4 55.69 30.87 4.03
C LEU A 4 55.57 29.38 3.68
N MET A 5 56.58 28.58 4.06
CA MET A 5 56.55 27.12 3.87
C MET A 5 55.47 26.45 4.72
N SER A 6 55.28 26.91 5.97
CA SER A 6 54.21 26.43 6.84
C SER A 6 52.81 26.74 6.29
N ASN A 7 52.58 27.96 5.80
CA ASN A 7 51.32 28.35 5.17
C ASN A 7 51.03 27.58 3.88
N ARG A 8 52.07 27.35 3.06
CA ARG A 8 51.95 26.52 1.85
C ARG A 8 51.52 25.09 2.21
N GLU A 9 52.14 24.48 3.21
CA GLU A 9 51.78 23.13 3.63
C GLU A 9 50.40 23.07 4.31
N SER A 10 49.99 24.10 5.05
CA SER A 10 48.64 24.16 5.64
C SER A 10 47.56 24.34 4.58
N ALA A 11 47.77 25.21 3.58
CA ALA A 11 46.86 25.38 2.45
C ALA A 11 46.72 24.08 1.65
N ARG A 12 47.84 23.35 1.43
CA ARG A 12 47.83 22.04 0.75
C ARG A 12 47.02 21.01 1.53
N ARG A 13 47.25 20.90 2.85
CA ARG A 13 46.50 20.00 3.73
C ARG A 13 45.01 20.33 3.78
N SER A 14 44.67 21.61 3.85
CA SER A 14 43.27 22.07 3.82
C SER A 14 42.57 21.68 2.51
N ARG A 15 43.21 21.92 1.36
CA ARG A 15 42.69 21.50 0.04
C ARG A 15 42.51 19.98 -0.03
N LYS A 16 43.50 19.21 0.43
CA LYS A 16 43.41 17.74 0.45
C LYS A 16 42.25 17.26 1.33
N LYS A 17 42.07 17.82 2.53
CA LYS A 17 40.96 17.48 3.42
C LYS A 17 39.61 17.78 2.77
N LYS A 18 39.46 18.95 2.12
CA LYS A 18 38.22 19.30 1.41
C LYS A 18 37.95 18.36 0.23
N GLN A 19 38.98 17.94 -0.51
CA GLN A 19 38.83 16.97 -1.59
C GLN A 19 38.34 15.61 -1.06
N GLN A 20 38.92 15.11 0.03
CA GLN A 20 38.48 13.86 0.66
C GLN A 20 37.02 13.93 1.09
N GLN A 21 36.59 15.03 1.70
CA GLN A 21 35.19 15.23 2.09
C GLN A 21 34.25 15.24 0.87
N LEU A 22 34.65 15.87 -0.25
CA LEU A 22 33.86 15.86 -1.48
C LEU A 22 33.76 14.45 -2.08
N ASP A 23 34.83 13.66 -2.01
CA ASP A 23 34.85 12.29 -2.50
C ASP A 23 33.97 11.38 -1.62
N GLU A 24 34.03 11.53 -0.30
CA GLU A 24 33.13 10.85 0.66
C GLU A 24 31.66 11.17 0.39
N LEU A 25 31.33 12.45 0.18
CA LEU A 25 29.96 12.86 -0.16
C LEU A 25 29.48 12.27 -1.49
N ARG A 26 30.36 12.18 -2.50
CA ARG A 26 30.03 11.52 -3.78
C ARG A 26 29.71 10.04 -3.59
N VAL A 27 30.49 9.35 -2.75
CA VAL A 27 30.22 7.94 -2.41
C VAL A 27 28.86 7.81 -1.73
N GLN A 28 28.56 8.65 -0.74
CA GLN A 28 27.27 8.65 -0.04
C GLN A 28 26.10 8.91 -0.99
N ILE A 29 26.22 9.89 -1.90
CA ILE A 29 25.18 10.18 -2.90
C ILE A 29 24.93 8.95 -3.80
N ASN A 30 25.99 8.29 -4.25
CA ASN A 30 25.84 7.10 -5.10
C ASN A 30 25.19 5.95 -4.33
N GLN A 31 25.58 5.73 -3.08
CA GLN A 31 24.98 4.72 -2.21
C GLN A 31 23.47 4.98 -2.01
N LEU A 32 23.10 6.22 -1.64
CA LEU A 32 21.69 6.60 -1.46
C LEU A 32 20.89 6.47 -2.75
N LYS A 33 21.48 6.78 -3.91
CA LYS A 33 20.83 6.57 -5.22
C LYS A 33 20.54 5.09 -5.47
N ASP A 34 21.46 4.21 -5.14
CA ASP A 34 21.28 2.78 -5.34
C ASP A 34 20.28 2.19 -4.34
N GLU A 35 20.29 2.63 -3.09
CA GLU A 35 19.27 2.30 -2.09
C GLU A 35 17.87 2.77 -2.52
N ASN A 36 17.74 3.99 -3.03
CA ASN A 36 16.49 4.50 -3.57
C ASN A 36 15.98 3.64 -4.74
N LYS A 37 16.85 3.21 -5.66
CA LYS A 37 16.45 2.29 -6.74
C LYS A 37 15.96 0.95 -6.21
N VAL A 38 16.59 0.42 -5.16
CA VAL A 38 16.16 -0.82 -4.50
C VAL A 38 14.79 -0.64 -3.85
N MET A 39 14.58 0.46 -3.12
CA MET A 39 13.30 0.75 -2.48
C MET A 39 12.17 0.91 -3.51
N MET A 40 12.42 1.64 -4.60
CA MET A 40 11.44 1.77 -5.70
C MET A 40 11.03 0.41 -6.26
N ARG A 41 11.99 -0.47 -6.57
CA ARG A 41 11.67 -1.83 -7.05
C ARG A 41 10.83 -2.64 -6.04
N LYS A 42 11.08 -2.48 -4.74
CA LYS A 42 10.28 -3.13 -3.70
C LYS A 42 8.86 -2.58 -3.67
N ILE A 43 8.70 -1.26 -3.74
CA ILE A 43 7.40 -0.60 -3.80
C ILE A 43 6.62 -1.10 -5.02
N ASP A 44 7.23 -1.08 -6.20
CA ASP A 44 6.59 -1.55 -7.43
C ASP A 44 6.14 -3.01 -7.32
N GLY A 45 6.97 -3.87 -6.71
CA GLY A 45 6.62 -5.27 -6.47
C GLY A 45 5.43 -5.44 -5.52
N VAL A 46 5.42 -4.72 -4.40
CA VAL A 46 4.30 -4.76 -3.44
C VAL A 46 3.03 -4.19 -4.05
N THR A 47 3.12 -3.09 -4.80
CA THR A 47 2.00 -2.48 -5.52
C THR A 47 1.42 -3.46 -6.54
N GLY A 48 2.26 -4.16 -7.31
CA GLY A 48 1.80 -5.19 -8.25
C GLY A 48 1.07 -6.33 -7.56
N ALA A 49 1.61 -6.85 -6.46
CA ALA A 49 0.96 -7.90 -5.68
C ALA A 49 -0.37 -7.44 -5.08
N PHE A 50 -0.43 -6.21 -4.57
CA PHE A 50 -1.66 -5.61 -4.06
C PHE A 50 -2.74 -5.50 -5.14
N VAL A 51 -2.39 -5.03 -6.35
CA VAL A 51 -3.32 -4.93 -7.48
C VAL A 51 -3.86 -6.32 -7.85
N ALA A 52 -3.01 -7.34 -7.90
CA ALA A 52 -3.43 -8.72 -8.18
C ALA A 52 -4.46 -9.22 -7.14
N VAL A 53 -4.12 -9.14 -5.85
CA VAL A 53 -5.04 -9.56 -4.76
C VAL A 53 -6.33 -8.74 -4.75
N ASN A 54 -6.25 -7.44 -5.01
CA ASN A 54 -7.44 -6.59 -5.08
C ASN A 54 -8.34 -6.97 -6.28
N SER A 55 -7.76 -7.36 -7.40
CA SER A 55 -8.53 -7.86 -8.56
C SER A 55 -9.24 -9.18 -8.24
N GLU A 56 -8.57 -10.12 -7.59
CA GLU A 56 -9.16 -11.38 -7.13
C GLU A 56 -10.30 -11.13 -6.13
N ASN A 57 -10.09 -10.21 -5.18
CA ASN A 57 -11.13 -9.78 -4.24
C ASN A 57 -12.36 -9.22 -4.96
N ASN A 58 -12.17 -8.42 -6.02
CA ASN A 58 -13.29 -7.89 -6.79
C ASN A 58 -14.06 -9.00 -7.52
N VAL A 59 -13.37 -10.00 -8.07
CA VAL A 59 -14.01 -11.17 -8.67
C VAL A 59 -14.83 -11.94 -7.63
N MET A 60 -14.24 -12.21 -6.45
CA MET A 60 -14.94 -12.90 -5.36
C MET A 60 -16.18 -12.12 -4.90
N ARG A 61 -16.12 -10.79 -4.82
CA ARG A 61 -17.27 -9.94 -4.49
C ARG A 61 -18.38 -10.03 -5.55
N ALA A 62 -18.01 -10.00 -6.82
CA ALA A 62 -18.97 -10.14 -7.91
C ALA A 62 -19.67 -11.52 -7.86
N GLN A 63 -18.90 -12.59 -7.63
CA GLN A 63 -19.44 -13.94 -7.48
C GLN A 63 -20.36 -14.08 -6.24
N LEU A 64 -19.97 -13.48 -5.12
CA LEU A 64 -20.80 -13.46 -3.92
C LEU A 64 -22.13 -12.74 -4.16
N THR A 65 -22.08 -11.61 -4.87
CA THR A 65 -23.28 -10.83 -5.24
C THR A 65 -24.20 -11.65 -6.14
N ASP A 66 -23.67 -12.26 -7.20
CA ASP A 66 -24.44 -13.11 -8.11
C ASP A 66 -25.12 -14.27 -7.37
N LEU A 67 -24.38 -14.96 -6.48
CA LEU A 67 -24.94 -16.06 -5.70
C LEU A 67 -26.01 -15.58 -4.71
N ALA A 68 -25.81 -14.45 -4.05
CA ALA A 68 -26.79 -13.85 -3.14
C ALA A 68 -28.09 -13.48 -3.88
N ASP A 69 -27.97 -12.88 -5.06
CA ASP A 69 -29.12 -12.50 -5.88
C ASP A 69 -29.89 -13.73 -6.39
N ARG A 70 -29.17 -14.78 -6.82
CA ARG A 70 -29.78 -16.07 -7.19
C ARG A 70 -30.51 -16.70 -6.02
N LEU A 71 -29.95 -16.65 -4.82
CA LEU A 71 -30.60 -17.19 -3.62
C LEU A 71 -31.85 -16.38 -3.26
N ARG A 72 -31.80 -15.04 -3.32
CA ARG A 72 -32.97 -14.17 -3.12
C ARG A 72 -34.07 -14.47 -4.14
N LEU A 73 -33.71 -14.70 -5.41
CA LEU A 73 -34.68 -15.08 -6.45
C LEU A 73 -35.37 -16.41 -6.11
N LEU A 74 -34.60 -17.42 -5.69
CA LEU A 74 -35.14 -18.72 -5.29
C LEU A 74 -36.05 -18.59 -4.07
N ASN A 75 -35.65 -17.81 -3.06
CA ASN A 75 -36.48 -17.52 -1.89
C ASN A 75 -37.80 -16.86 -2.28
N ASN A 76 -37.79 -15.89 -3.21
CA ASN A 76 -39.01 -15.26 -3.73
C ASN A 76 -39.96 -16.27 -4.40
N VAL A 77 -39.42 -17.21 -5.18
CA VAL A 77 -40.22 -18.29 -5.78
C VAL A 77 -40.83 -19.18 -4.70
N LEU A 78 -40.07 -19.51 -3.65
CA LEU A 78 -40.58 -20.28 -2.52
C LEU A 78 -41.69 -19.53 -1.78
N TYR A 79 -41.56 -18.22 -1.53
CA TYR A 79 -42.63 -17.44 -0.91
C TYR A 79 -43.93 -17.52 -1.71
N VAL A 80 -43.87 -17.36 -3.04
CA VAL A 80 -45.04 -17.50 -3.92
C VAL A 80 -45.63 -18.92 -3.84
N ALA A 81 -44.80 -19.96 -3.85
CA ALA A 81 -45.27 -21.35 -3.75
C ALA A 81 -45.93 -21.66 -2.39
N GLN A 82 -45.42 -21.09 -1.30
CA GLN A 82 -45.99 -21.19 0.04
C GLN A 82 -47.37 -20.52 0.09
N GLU A 83 -47.52 -19.34 -0.50
CA GLU A 83 -48.82 -18.65 -0.59
C GLU A 83 -49.86 -19.48 -1.37
N VAL A 84 -49.46 -20.10 -2.48
CA VAL A 84 -50.37 -20.90 -3.32
C VAL A 84 -50.73 -22.25 -2.67
N SER A 85 -49.77 -22.91 -2.02
CA SER A 85 -49.96 -24.26 -1.45
C SER A 85 -50.53 -24.26 -0.03
N GLY A 86 -50.42 -23.14 0.70
CA GLY A 86 -50.78 -23.05 2.12
C GLY A 86 -49.83 -23.82 3.05
N LEU A 87 -48.74 -24.39 2.53
CA LEU A 87 -47.71 -25.09 3.30
C LEU A 87 -46.69 -24.09 3.84
N VAL A 88 -46.44 -24.12 5.15
CA VAL A 88 -45.37 -23.33 5.77
C VAL A 88 -44.03 -23.90 5.33
N MET A 89 -43.21 -23.07 4.68
CA MET A 89 -41.84 -23.41 4.30
C MET A 89 -40.85 -22.62 5.15
N ASP A 90 -39.74 -23.27 5.55
CA ASP A 90 -38.63 -22.62 6.26
C ASP A 90 -37.67 -22.01 5.22
N ILE A 91 -37.89 -20.74 4.89
CA ILE A 91 -37.13 -20.01 3.86
C ILE A 91 -36.07 -19.15 4.56
N PRO A 92 -34.77 -19.44 4.41
CA PRO A 92 -33.71 -18.69 5.08
C PRO A 92 -33.53 -17.30 4.48
N GLU A 93 -33.48 -16.26 5.32
CA GLU A 93 -33.16 -14.90 4.89
C GLU A 93 -31.69 -14.78 4.48
N VAL A 94 -31.42 -14.05 3.39
CA VAL A 94 -30.06 -13.75 2.94
C VAL A 94 -29.54 -12.52 3.69
N PRO A 95 -28.53 -12.63 4.57
CA PRO A 95 -28.08 -11.50 5.38
C PRO A 95 -27.47 -10.39 4.51
N ASP A 96 -27.86 -9.14 4.76
CA ASP A 96 -27.30 -7.96 4.08
C ASP A 96 -25.81 -7.75 4.39
N THR A 97 -25.33 -8.29 5.51
CA THR A 97 -23.92 -8.27 5.90
C THR A 97 -22.99 -9.02 4.93
N LEU A 98 -23.54 -9.92 4.09
CA LEU A 98 -22.79 -10.55 3.01
C LEU A 98 -22.35 -9.56 1.93
N MET A 99 -23.05 -8.43 1.80
CA MET A 99 -22.73 -7.39 0.81
C MET A 99 -21.65 -6.42 1.31
N GLU A 100 -21.41 -6.37 2.63
CA GLU A 100 -20.41 -5.48 3.25
C GLU A 100 -19.53 -6.17 4.31
N PRO A 101 -18.84 -7.28 3.98
CA PRO A 101 -18.11 -8.09 4.95
C PRO A 101 -16.93 -7.38 5.64
N TRP A 102 -16.52 -6.21 5.15
CA TRP A 102 -15.35 -5.47 5.63
C TRP A 102 -15.63 -4.00 5.96
N GLN A 103 -16.84 -3.66 6.40
CA GLN A 103 -17.07 -2.41 7.14
C GLN A 103 -16.16 -2.42 8.38
N LEU A 104 -14.96 -1.86 8.26
CA LEU A 104 -14.02 -1.74 9.37
C LEU A 104 -14.70 -0.91 10.46
N PRO A 105 -14.73 -1.36 11.73
CA PRO A 105 -15.33 -0.61 12.84
C PRO A 105 -14.66 0.73 13.14
N CYS A 106 -13.60 1.10 12.40
CA CYS A 106 -12.78 2.26 12.66
C CYS A 106 -12.67 3.13 11.40
N PRO A 107 -12.79 4.47 11.54
CA PRO A 107 -12.54 5.38 10.43
C PRO A 107 -11.09 5.24 9.97
N VAL A 108 -10.88 5.07 8.67
CA VAL A 108 -9.54 5.08 8.05
C VAL A 108 -9.00 6.49 8.23
N GLN A 109 -8.11 6.67 9.21
CA GLN A 109 -7.44 7.95 9.40
C GLN A 109 -6.54 8.21 8.17
N PRO A 110 -6.62 9.40 7.55
CA PRO A 110 -5.72 9.73 6.46
C PRO A 110 -4.28 9.67 6.99
N VAL A 111 -3.41 8.97 6.24
CA VAL A 111 -1.97 8.98 6.50
C VAL A 111 -1.49 10.39 6.19
N THR A 112 -1.47 11.26 7.19
CA THR A 112 -0.77 12.54 7.09
C THR A 112 0.71 12.20 7.01
N ALA A 113 1.29 12.40 5.81
CA ALA A 113 2.73 12.50 5.70
C ALA A 113 3.16 13.60 6.69
N LEU A 114 3.86 13.21 7.75
CA LEU A 114 4.56 14.19 8.56
C LEU A 114 5.59 14.82 7.62
N ASP A 115 5.41 16.10 7.32
CA ASP A 115 6.45 16.93 6.75
C ASP A 115 7.64 16.83 7.72
N ILE A 116 8.61 15.98 7.37
CA ILE A 116 9.90 15.94 8.05
C ILE A 116 10.59 17.23 7.61
N ASP A 117 10.34 18.30 8.36
CA ASP A 117 11.12 19.54 8.27
C ASP A 117 12.57 19.20 8.61
N MET A 118 13.36 19.04 7.56
CA MET A 118 14.80 18.82 7.63
C MET A 118 15.48 20.17 7.40
N PHE A 119 15.55 20.98 8.45
CA PHE A 119 16.44 22.14 8.56
C PHE A 119 17.53 21.87 9.60
#